data_AF-A0A223V7G1-F1
#
_entry.id   AF-A0A223V7G1-F1
#
_cell.length_a   1.000
_cell.length_b   1.000
_cell.length_c   1.000
_cell.angle_alpha   90.00
_cell.angle_beta   90.00
_cell.angle_gamma   90.00
#
_symmetry.space_group_name_H-M   'P 1'
#
loop_
_entity.id
_entity.type
_entity.pdbx_description
1 polymer ?
#
loop_
_entity_poly.entity_id
_entity_poly.type
_entity_poly.pdbx_seq_one_letter_code
_entity_poly.pdbx_strand_id
1 'polypeptide(L)'
;MGVFESLNDTSNKAVDISEQFYRKTQEYYKLKVFHQLASTTGMFCKMAILGSLAFLGILFLTVGATIYLGEVLGSMIYSCLIMGLFFFVIVMVLFTFRNRIDNLIVRKLSRKFFN
;
A
#
# COMPACT_ATOMS: atom_id res chain seq x y z
N MET A 1 26.34 -52.53 26.29
CA MET A 1 24.93 -52.14 26.11
C MET A 1 24.81 -50.67 26.52
N GLY A 2 24.79 -49.71 25.58
CA GLY A 2 24.72 -48.29 25.96
C GLY A 2 24.84 -47.30 24.79
N VAL A 3 25.49 -47.70 23.70
CA VAL A 3 25.66 -46.84 22.51
C VAL A 3 24.42 -46.86 21.61
N PHE A 4 23.78 -48.02 21.42
CA PHE A 4 22.55 -48.13 20.63
C PHE A 4 21.35 -47.40 21.25
N GLU A 5 21.26 -47.37 22.59
CA GLU A 5 20.15 -46.75 23.32
C GLU A 5 20.26 -45.22 23.33
N SER A 6 21.48 -44.68 23.46
CA SER A 6 21.75 -43.24 23.34
C SER A 6 21.60 -42.71 21.91
N LEU A 7 21.83 -43.55 20.89
CA LEU A 7 21.48 -43.24 19.50
C LEU A 7 19.96 -43.24 19.29
N ASN A 8 19.23 -44.19 19.85
CA ASN A 8 17.77 -44.25 19.75
C ASN A 8 17.08 -43.07 20.46
N ASP A 9 17.57 -42.69 21.65
CA ASP A 9 17.09 -41.51 22.40
C ASP A 9 17.39 -40.20 21.66
N THR A 10 18.56 -40.09 21.03
CA THR A 10 18.95 -38.93 20.21
C THR A 10 18.13 -38.87 18.93
N SER A 11 17.83 -40.01 18.31
CA SER A 11 16.98 -40.09 17.12
C SER A 11 15.53 -39.74 17.44
N ASN A 12 15.00 -40.20 18.57
CA ASN A 12 13.65 -39.86 19.02
C ASN A 12 13.55 -38.37 19.39
N LYS A 13 14.56 -37.82 20.08
CA LYS A 13 14.67 -36.38 20.33
C LYS A 13 14.85 -35.57 19.05
N ALA A 14 15.58 -36.05 18.06
CA ALA A 14 15.74 -35.37 16.77
C ALA A 14 14.44 -35.33 15.97
N VAL A 15 13.63 -36.39 16.03
CA VAL A 15 12.29 -36.43 15.43
C VAL A 15 11.35 -35.48 16.17
N ASP A 16 11.34 -35.48 17.50
CA ASP A 16 10.51 -34.59 18.32
C ASP A 16 10.89 -33.11 18.12
N ILE A 17 12.19 -32.80 18.04
CA ILE A 17 12.69 -31.45 17.70
C ILE A 17 12.25 -31.06 16.28
N SER A 18 12.27 -31.98 15.31
CA SER A 18 11.83 -31.70 13.94
C SER A 18 10.32 -31.44 13.85
N GLU A 19 9.51 -32.14 14.64
CA GLU A 19 8.06 -31.98 14.70
C GLU A 19 7.66 -30.66 15.41
N GLN A 20 8.39 -30.31 16.48
CA GLN A 20 8.25 -29.02 17.15
C GLN A 20 8.70 -27.86 16.26
N PHE A 21 9.77 -28.02 15.46
CA PHE A 21 10.18 -27.02 14.46
C PHE A 21 9.14 -26.84 13.35
N TYR A 22 8.48 -27.92 12.92
CA TYR A 22 7.43 -27.87 11.91
C TYR A 22 6.19 -27.11 12.42
N ARG A 23 5.76 -27.40 13.66
CA ARG A 23 4.67 -26.67 14.33
C ARG A 23 5.01 -25.19 14.55
N LYS A 24 6.24 -24.89 15.00
CA LYS A 24 6.69 -23.51 15.20
C LYS A 24 6.81 -22.73 13.89
N THR A 25 7.20 -23.38 12.79
CA THR A 25 7.27 -22.77 11.45
C THR A 25 5.88 -22.41 10.93
N GLN A 26 4.86 -23.26 11.13
CA GLN A 26 3.48 -22.92 10.77
C GLN A 26 2.92 -21.73 11.54
N GLU A 27 3.10 -21.69 12.87
CA GLU A 27 2.69 -20.55 13.69
C GLU A 27 3.38 -19.26 13.27
N TYR A 28 4.68 -19.33 12.98
CA TYR A 28 5.47 -18.18 12.53
C TYR A 28 5.00 -17.66 11.17
N TYR A 29 4.67 -18.55 10.23
CA TYR A 29 4.13 -18.16 8.92
C TYR A 29 2.75 -17.51 9.06
N LYS A 30 1.89 -18.07 9.92
CA LYS A 30 0.57 -17.52 10.21
C LYS A 30 0.69 -16.11 10.81
N LEU A 31 1.62 -15.91 11.74
CA LEU A 31 1.89 -14.61 12.36
C LEU A 31 2.54 -13.61 11.38
N LYS A 32 3.44 -14.07 10.50
CA LYS A 32 4.10 -13.24 9.48
C LYS A 32 3.11 -12.75 8.43
N VAL A 33 2.19 -13.61 7.99
CA VAL A 33 1.08 -13.23 7.11
C VAL A 33 0.16 -12.24 7.83
N PHE A 34 -0.18 -12.48 9.10
CA PHE A 34 -0.97 -11.55 9.91
C PHE A 34 -0.29 -10.19 10.05
N HIS A 35 1.02 -10.17 10.31
CA HIS A 35 1.81 -8.95 10.41
C HIS A 35 1.89 -8.20 9.08
N GLN A 36 2.11 -8.91 7.97
CA GLN A 36 2.15 -8.34 6.62
C GLN A 36 0.79 -7.73 6.24
N LEU A 37 -0.31 -8.42 6.53
CA LEU A 37 -1.67 -7.95 6.29
C LEU A 37 -2.00 -6.75 7.19
N ALA A 38 -1.73 -6.84 8.49
CA ALA A 38 -1.98 -5.77 9.45
C ALA A 38 -1.16 -4.50 9.14
N SER A 39 0.10 -4.65 8.75
CA SER A 39 0.96 -3.52 8.38
C SER A 39 0.49 -2.86 7.08
N THR A 40 0.06 -3.66 6.09
CA THR A 40 -0.52 -3.15 4.84
C THR A 40 -1.81 -2.38 5.12
N THR A 41 -2.75 -2.97 5.86
CA THR A 41 -4.02 -2.34 6.24
C THR A 41 -3.80 -1.08 7.10
N GLY A 42 -2.85 -1.09 8.03
CA GLY A 42 -2.51 0.07 8.85
C GLY A 42 -1.96 1.24 8.05
N MET A 43 -1.09 0.97 7.06
CA MET A 43 -0.61 1.99 6.12
C MET A 43 -1.74 2.54 5.24
N PHE A 44 -2.61 1.67 4.72
CA PHE A 44 -3.78 2.09 3.93
C PHE A 44 -4.75 2.94 4.75
N CYS A 45 -5.05 2.57 6.01
CA CYS A 45 -5.91 3.37 6.88
C CYS A 45 -5.33 4.76 7.15
N LYS A 46 -4.03 4.87 7.47
CA LYS A 46 -3.38 6.18 7.66
C LYS A 46 -3.40 7.03 6.40
N MET A 47 -3.10 6.42 5.24
CA MET A 47 -3.18 7.09 3.95
C MET A 47 -4.62 7.53 3.61
N ALA A 48 -5.62 6.72 3.92
CA ALA A 48 -7.02 7.03 3.65
C ALA A 48 -7.53 8.19 4.51
N ILE A 49 -7.16 8.23 5.80
CA ILE A 49 -7.54 9.33 6.71
C ILE A 49 -6.87 10.63 6.29
N LEU A 50 -5.56 10.61 6.00
CA LEU A 50 -4.84 11.80 5.55
C LEU A 50 -5.31 12.24 4.16
N GLY A 51 -5.54 11.28 3.27
CA GLY A 51 -6.01 11.50 1.91
C GLY A 51 -7.40 12.11 1.87
N SER A 52 -8.34 11.61 2.68
CA SER A 52 -9.70 12.17 2.72
C SER A 52 -9.71 13.60 3.25
N LEU A 53 -8.93 13.89 4.29
CA LEU A 53 -8.81 15.24 4.84
C LEU A 53 -8.17 16.20 3.83
N ALA A 54 -7.10 15.78 3.16
CA ALA A 54 -6.45 16.56 2.11
C ALA A 54 -7.36 16.79 0.91
N PHE A 55 -8.13 15.77 0.51
CA PHE A 55 -9.08 15.85 -0.59
C PHE A 55 -10.16 16.89 -0.31
N LEU A 56 -10.67 16.91 0.93
CA LEU A 56 -11.64 17.92 1.34
C LEU A 56 -11.05 19.34 1.27
N GLY A 57 -9.79 19.53 1.70
CA GLY A 57 -9.10 20.82 1.58
C GLY A 57 -8.96 21.29 0.14
N ILE A 58 -8.60 20.40 -0.79
CA ILE A 58 -8.51 20.70 -2.23
C ILE A 58 -9.87 21.09 -2.82
N LEU A 59 -10.96 20.46 -2.39
CA LEU A 59 -12.31 20.82 -2.86
C LEU A 59 -12.66 22.25 -2.44
N PHE A 60 -12.45 22.62 -1.18
CA PHE A 60 -12.69 23.98 -0.72
C PHE A 60 -11.83 25.00 -1.45
N LEU A 61 -10.53 24.69 -1.64
CA LEU A 61 -9.60 25.55 -2.36
C LEU A 61 -10.05 25.76 -3.81
N THR A 62 -10.49 24.69 -4.48
CA THR A 62 -11.03 24.75 -5.84
C THR A 62 -12.25 25.66 -5.95
N VAL A 63 -13.21 25.52 -5.03
CA VAL A 63 -14.43 26.34 -5.02
C VAL A 63 -14.06 27.82 -4.78
N GLY A 64 -13.22 28.10 -3.79
CA GLY A 64 -12.75 29.46 -3.50
C GLY A 64 -11.99 30.08 -4.67
N ALA A 65 -11.10 29.32 -5.30
CA ALA A 65 -10.34 29.79 -6.45
C ALA A 65 -11.24 30.08 -7.66
N THR A 66 -12.31 29.29 -7.87
CA THR A 66 -13.27 29.51 -8.96
C THR A 66 -14.04 30.81 -8.76
N ILE A 67 -14.48 31.07 -7.53
CA ILE A 67 -15.20 32.31 -7.19
C ILE A 67 -14.28 33.52 -7.35
N TYR A 68 -13.05 33.45 -6.81
CA TYR A 68 -12.07 34.53 -6.91
C TYR A 68 -11.70 34.84 -8.36
N LEU A 69 -11.44 33.82 -9.19
CA LEU A 69 -11.22 34.04 -10.61
C LEU A 69 -12.46 34.60 -11.30
N GLY A 70 -13.67 34.20 -10.87
CA GLY A 70 -14.96 34.74 -11.33
C GLY A 70 -15.03 36.26 -11.20
N GLU A 71 -14.62 36.76 -10.04
CA GLU A 71 -14.65 38.17 -9.70
C GLU A 71 -13.56 38.96 -10.46
N VAL A 72 -12.34 38.42 -10.55
CA VAL A 72 -11.21 39.08 -11.24
C VAL A 72 -11.44 39.21 -12.74
N LEU A 73 -12.05 38.21 -13.39
CA LEU A 73 -12.34 38.24 -14.83
C LEU A 73 -13.64 38.98 -15.16
N GLY A 74 -14.43 39.38 -14.16
CA GLY A 74 -15.70 40.08 -14.35
C GLY A 74 -16.80 39.25 -15.02
N SER A 75 -16.57 37.96 -15.27
CA SER A 75 -17.54 37.04 -15.88
C SER A 75 -17.28 35.61 -15.42
N MET A 76 -18.28 35.05 -14.75
CA MET A 76 -18.26 33.72 -14.15
C MET A 76 -18.02 32.59 -15.18
N ILE A 77 -18.38 32.83 -16.45
CA ILE A 77 -18.26 31.87 -17.55
C ILE A 77 -16.79 31.61 -17.88
N TYR A 78 -15.97 32.66 -17.97
CA TYR A 78 -14.55 32.50 -18.30
C TYR A 78 -13.79 31.76 -17.19
N SER A 79 -14.14 32.04 -15.95
CA SER A 79 -13.50 31.43 -14.78
C SER A 79 -13.85 29.95 -14.65
N CYS A 80 -15.09 29.58 -14.98
CA CYS A 80 -15.51 28.19 -15.08
C CYS A 80 -14.77 27.46 -16.22
N LEU A 81 -14.59 28.12 -17.38
CA LEU A 81 -13.89 27.56 -18.53
C LEU A 81 -12.39 27.34 -18.24
N ILE A 82 -11.73 28.30 -17.58
CA ILE A 82 -10.33 28.15 -17.16
C ILE A 82 -10.17 27.04 -16.12
N MET A 83 -11.09 26.94 -15.14
CA MET A 83 -11.00 25.91 -14.10
C MET A 83 -11.26 24.52 -14.66
N GLY A 84 -12.18 24.38 -15.62
CA GLY A 84 -12.39 23.14 -16.36
C GLY A 84 -11.12 22.70 -17.10
N LEU A 85 -10.44 23.64 -17.76
CA LEU A 85 -9.18 23.38 -18.46
C LEU A 85 -8.06 22.98 -17.47
N PHE A 86 -7.98 23.65 -16.33
CA PHE A 86 -7.04 23.33 -15.26
C PHE A 86 -7.25 21.91 -14.71
N PHE A 87 -8.50 21.50 -14.47
CA PHE A 87 -8.81 20.12 -14.08
C PHE A 87 -8.43 19.12 -15.16
N PHE A 88 -8.65 19.45 -16.44
CA PHE A 88 -8.27 18.57 -17.55
C PHE A 88 -6.75 18.33 -17.58
N VAL A 89 -5.95 19.37 -17.33
CA VAL A 89 -4.49 19.27 -17.19
C VAL A 89 -4.12 18.39 -16.00
N ILE A 90 -4.76 18.58 -14.84
CA ILE A 90 -4.53 17.72 -13.66
C ILE A 90 -4.81 16.26 -13.98
N VAL A 91 -5.94 15.96 -14.64
CA VAL A 91 -6.30 14.60 -15.05
C VAL A 91 -5.25 14.01 -16.00
N MET A 92 -4.76 14.79 -16.97
CA MET A 92 -3.72 14.34 -17.90
C MET A 92 -2.39 14.03 -17.19
N VAL A 93 -2.00 14.87 -16.23
CA VAL A 93 -0.81 14.64 -15.39
C VAL A 93 -0.99 13.37 -14.55
N LEU A 94 -2.14 13.19 -13.89
CA LEU A 94 -2.45 11.99 -13.12
C LEU A 94 -2.44 10.72 -13.99
N PHE A 95 -2.93 10.80 -15.23
CA PHE A 95 -2.92 9.67 -16.16
C PHE A 95 -1.49 9.26 -16.54
N THR A 96 -0.62 10.24 -16.78
CA THR A 96 0.80 10.00 -17.06
C THR A 96 1.50 9.38 -15.84
N PHE A 97 1.19 9.87 -14.64
CA PHE A 97 1.74 9.36 -13.39
C PHE A 97 1.25 7.93 -13.09
N ARG A 98 -0.01 7.61 -13.41
CA ARG A 98 -0.57 6.26 -13.28
C ARG A 98 0.24 5.23 -14.06
N ASN A 99 0.66 5.57 -15.28
CA ASN A 99 1.50 4.69 -16.09
C ASN A 99 2.91 4.47 -15.51
N ARG A 100 3.44 5.45 -14.74
CA ARG A 100 4.69 5.31 -13.99
C ARG A 100 4.53 4.46 -12.74
N ILE A 101 3.40 4.60 -12.04
CA ILE A 101 3.07 3.80 -10.85
C ILE A 101 2.88 2.33 -11.22
N ASP A 102 2.17 2.04 -12.31
CA ASP A 102 1.94 0.67 -12.79
C ASP A 102 3.28 -0.02 -13.09
N ASN A 103 4.14 0.62 -13.87
CA ASN A 103 5.50 0.13 -14.15
C ASN A 103 6.36 -0.07 -12.90
N LEU A 104 6.26 0.81 -11.90
CA LEU A 104 6.98 0.65 -10.62
C LEU A 104 6.44 -0.51 -9.78
N ILE A 105 5.13 -0.69 -9.76
CA ILE A 105 4.46 -1.77 -9.04
C ILE A 105 4.78 -3.12 -9.69
N VAL A 106 4.66 -3.23 -11.01
CA VAL A 106 5.02 -4.44 -11.77
C VAL A 106 6.49 -4.80 -11.54
N ARG A 107 7.41 -3.82 -11.56
CA ARG A 107 8.85 -4.06 -11.34
C ARG A 107 9.18 -4.44 -9.89
N LYS A 108 8.45 -3.91 -8.90
CA LYS A 108 8.59 -4.32 -7.48
C LYS A 108 7.99 -5.69 -7.21
N LEU A 109 6.84 -6.01 -7.79
CA LEU A 109 6.20 -7.32 -7.67
C LEU A 109 7.03 -8.40 -8.35
N SER A 110 7.48 -8.14 -9.59
CA SER A 110 8.34 -9.05 -10.35
C SER A 110 9.59 -9.44 -9.56
N ARG A 111 10.31 -8.48 -8.97
CA ARG A 111 11.51 -8.80 -8.15
C ARG A 111 11.24 -9.53 -6.84
N LYS A 112 10.02 -9.47 -6.31
CA LYS A 112 9.66 -10.11 -5.03
C LYS A 112 9.02 -11.48 -5.22
N PHE A 113 8.55 -11.79 -6.44
CA PHE A 113 7.91 -13.05 -6.79
C PHE A 113 8.84 -13.98 -7.59
N PHE A 114 9.72 -13.43 -8.42
CA PHE A 114 10.59 -14.22 -9.31
C PHE A 114 12.05 -14.32 -8.84
N ASN A 115 12.35 -13.89 -7.61
CA ASN A 115 13.68 -14.00 -7.02
C ASN A 115 13.58 -14.40 -5.55
#